data_AF-A0A2T6D444-F1
#
_entry.id   AF-A0A2T6D444-F1
#
_cell.length_a   1.000
_cell.length_b   1.000
_cell.length_c   1.000
_cell.angle_alpha   90.00
_cell.angle_beta   90.00
_cell.angle_gamma   90.00
#
_symmetry.space_group_name_H-M   'P 1'
#
loop_
_entity.id
_entity.type
_entity.pdbx_description
1 polymer ?
#
loop_
_entity_poly.entity_id
_entity_poly.type
_entity_poly.pdbx_seq_one_letter_code
_entity_poly.pdbx_strand_id
1 'polypeptide(L)'
;MKHVLFVCTGNVCRSPMAEALFRQLVSDRDDIEVQSAGVSAGRGQPASLDSVRALKTLGIDLSRFRSQPVTEKLVEEATHIFVMTRDHRRLLELFFPEASGKTYLVREFDNGSPDVPDPIGLGREVYERCRDVIKRSLPDLLNFIDQDSFSMSNDSSTPSLAAIDPEIASAIAKERQRQYEHVELIASENFTSQAVMEAQGSCLTNKYAEGYPGKRWYGGCEYVDIVETLAIERAKQLFGAEHVNVQPHSGSQANMAVYFSVLTPGDRILTMDLAHGGHLTHGHKANFSGKLYEVHHYGVDPETETINYDALAKLAAEVKPRMITAGASAYPRTIDFPRMREIADSVGALLFVDMAHIAGLVAGGAHPSPIPHAHFVTTTTHKSLRGPRAGLVMCKEEFAKKVDSQAFPGVQGGPLMHVIAAKAVCLKEALDPSFRTYAAQIVSNAKALAARLNKLGYRIVSGGTDNHVMLVDLRSRGINGAEASLTLDKAAITVNKNAIPFDTEPIFKTGGIRIGTPAMTTRGLKEDEMMEIADYIHAALEARNDEAALAKIRKQVTALTARFPLP
;
A
#
# COMPACT_ATOMS: atom_id res chain seq x y z
N MET A 1 -38.55 -2.68 -9.55
CA MET A 1 -38.38 -3.96 -10.28
C MET A 1 -36.91 -4.09 -10.62
N LYS A 2 -36.27 -5.18 -10.19
CA LYS A 2 -34.85 -5.45 -10.43
C LYS A 2 -34.74 -6.28 -11.71
N HIS A 3 -33.96 -5.82 -12.68
CA HIS A 3 -33.76 -6.52 -13.94
C HIS A 3 -32.40 -7.21 -13.91
N VAL A 4 -32.40 -8.53 -13.82
CA VAL A 4 -31.21 -9.37 -13.74
C VAL A 4 -30.90 -9.95 -15.12
N LEU A 5 -29.72 -9.65 -15.64
CA LEU A 5 -29.27 -10.10 -16.96
C LEU A 5 -28.09 -11.06 -16.84
N PHE A 6 -28.25 -12.31 -17.31
CA PHE A 6 -27.14 -13.26 -17.43
C PHE A 6 -26.49 -13.22 -18.81
N VAL A 7 -25.16 -13.15 -18.87
CA VAL A 7 -24.44 -12.98 -20.13
C VAL A 7 -23.34 -14.04 -20.32
N CYS A 8 -23.36 -14.71 -21.47
CA CYS A 8 -22.27 -15.59 -21.93
C CYS A 8 -21.88 -15.28 -23.38
N THR A 9 -21.13 -16.16 -24.04
CA THR A 9 -20.69 -15.94 -25.43
C THR A 9 -21.85 -15.97 -26.42
N GLY A 10 -22.45 -17.15 -26.63
CA GLY A 10 -23.44 -17.37 -27.69
C GLY A 10 -24.91 -17.39 -27.24
N ASN A 11 -25.19 -17.20 -25.95
CA ASN A 11 -26.55 -17.27 -25.38
C ASN A 11 -27.30 -18.58 -25.71
N VAL A 12 -26.60 -19.71 -25.77
CA VAL A 12 -27.19 -21.03 -26.07
C VAL A 12 -26.87 -22.12 -25.04
N CYS A 13 -25.90 -21.86 -24.14
CA CYS A 13 -25.44 -22.82 -23.14
C CYS A 13 -25.53 -22.28 -21.71
N ARG A 14 -24.53 -21.50 -21.28
CA ARG A 14 -24.34 -21.06 -19.89
C ARG A 14 -25.42 -20.08 -19.41
N SER A 15 -25.63 -18.96 -20.11
CA SER A 15 -26.56 -17.92 -19.66
C SER A 15 -28.04 -18.33 -19.72
N PRO A 16 -28.52 -19.14 -20.69
CA PRO A 16 -29.89 -19.66 -20.63
C PRO A 16 -30.09 -20.63 -19.46
N MET A 17 -29.06 -21.42 -19.11
CA MET A 17 -29.14 -22.27 -17.92
C MET A 17 -29.22 -21.45 -16.64
N ALA A 18 -28.41 -20.40 -16.53
CA ALA A 18 -28.44 -19.49 -15.38
C ALA A 18 -29.79 -18.76 -15.25
N GLU A 19 -30.32 -18.20 -16.34
CA GLU A 19 -31.63 -17.56 -16.36
C GLU A 19 -32.74 -18.48 -15.87
N ALA A 20 -32.81 -19.71 -16.40
CA ALA A 20 -33.88 -20.63 -16.07
C ALA A 20 -33.77 -21.15 -14.63
N LEU A 21 -32.57 -21.41 -14.14
CA LEU A 21 -32.32 -21.78 -12.74
C LEU A 21 -32.65 -20.64 -11.79
N PHE A 22 -32.25 -19.41 -12.13
CA PHE A 22 -32.49 -18.24 -11.30
C PHE A 22 -33.97 -17.88 -11.26
N ARG A 23 -34.67 -17.98 -12.41
CA ARG A 23 -36.14 -17.82 -12.47
C ARG A 23 -36.88 -18.82 -11.60
N GLN A 24 -36.40 -20.07 -11.50
CA GLN A 24 -36.96 -21.03 -10.56
C GLN A 24 -36.66 -20.65 -9.11
N LEU A 25 -35.46 -20.15 -8.82
CA LEU A 25 -35.05 -19.70 -7.48
C LEU A 25 -35.89 -18.53 -6.96
N VAL A 26 -36.28 -17.60 -7.84
CA VAL A 26 -37.08 -16.40 -7.49
C VAL A 26 -38.55 -16.53 -7.89
N SER A 27 -39.07 -17.76 -8.04
CA SER A 27 -40.43 -17.99 -8.58
C SER A 27 -41.58 -17.42 -7.73
N ASP A 28 -41.32 -17.14 -6.46
CA ASP A 28 -42.22 -16.53 -5.48
C ASP A 28 -42.06 -15.00 -5.37
N ARG A 29 -41.22 -14.39 -6.22
CA ARG A 29 -40.93 -12.96 -6.23
C ARG A 29 -41.43 -12.28 -7.49
N ASP A 30 -42.14 -11.18 -7.30
CA ASP A 30 -42.64 -10.31 -8.36
C ASP A 30 -41.78 -9.05 -8.57
N ASP A 31 -40.80 -8.81 -7.69
CA ASP A 31 -39.91 -7.66 -7.75
C ASP A 31 -38.66 -7.87 -8.62
N ILE A 32 -38.44 -9.08 -9.14
CA ILE A 32 -37.28 -9.46 -9.97
C ILE A 32 -37.74 -9.97 -11.33
N GLU A 33 -37.23 -9.36 -12.40
CA GLU A 33 -37.31 -9.86 -13.77
C GLU A 33 -35.93 -10.41 -14.20
N VAL A 34 -35.92 -11.57 -14.88
CA VAL A 34 -34.68 -12.27 -15.24
C VAL A 34 -34.65 -12.54 -16.74
N GLN A 35 -33.53 -12.20 -17.36
CA GLN A 35 -33.27 -12.40 -18.79
C GLN A 35 -31.84 -12.92 -19.02
N SER A 36 -31.55 -13.41 -20.22
CA SER A 36 -30.18 -13.68 -20.65
C SER A 36 -29.90 -13.22 -22.08
N ALA A 37 -28.62 -12.95 -22.35
CA ALA A 37 -28.11 -12.53 -23.65
C ALA A 37 -26.69 -13.04 -23.88
N GLY A 38 -26.10 -12.73 -25.04
CA GLY A 38 -24.71 -13.11 -25.32
C GLY A 38 -23.93 -12.07 -26.11
N VAL A 39 -22.65 -11.90 -25.77
CA VAL A 39 -21.75 -10.90 -26.38
C VAL A 39 -21.41 -11.19 -27.84
N SER A 40 -21.67 -12.40 -28.31
CA SER A 40 -21.47 -12.83 -29.70
C SER A 40 -22.61 -13.74 -30.17
N ALA A 41 -23.82 -13.54 -29.64
CA ALA A 41 -24.97 -14.37 -29.96
C ALA A 41 -25.69 -13.89 -31.23
N GLY A 42 -26.04 -14.83 -32.12
CA GLY A 42 -27.08 -14.59 -33.13
C GLY A 42 -28.47 -14.60 -32.49
N ARG A 43 -29.45 -13.96 -33.12
CA ARG A 43 -30.85 -13.98 -32.65
C ARG A 43 -31.56 -15.26 -33.10
N GLY A 44 -32.31 -15.88 -32.20
CA GLY A 44 -33.25 -16.96 -32.53
C GLY A 44 -32.68 -18.38 -32.55
N GLN A 45 -31.45 -18.61 -32.10
CA GLN A 45 -30.90 -19.97 -32.01
C GLN A 45 -31.54 -20.71 -30.83
N PRO A 46 -31.84 -22.02 -30.96
CA PRO A 46 -32.31 -22.80 -29.83
C PRO A 46 -31.19 -22.98 -28.80
N ALA A 47 -31.56 -23.19 -27.54
CA ALA A 47 -30.60 -23.67 -26.54
C ALA A 47 -29.98 -24.99 -27.01
N SER A 48 -28.71 -25.22 -26.65
CA SER A 48 -28.03 -26.47 -26.99
C SER A 48 -28.79 -27.68 -26.43
N LEU A 49 -28.80 -28.78 -27.18
CA LEU A 49 -29.51 -30.01 -26.77
C LEU A 49 -29.05 -30.51 -25.40
N ASP A 50 -27.77 -30.37 -25.08
CA ASP A 50 -27.22 -30.79 -23.80
C ASP A 50 -27.57 -29.83 -22.65
N SER A 51 -27.73 -28.52 -22.90
CA SER A 51 -28.34 -27.61 -21.92
C SER A 51 -29.79 -27.96 -21.63
N VAL A 52 -30.58 -28.27 -22.66
CA VAL A 52 -31.98 -28.72 -22.48
C VAL A 52 -32.03 -30.01 -21.66
N ARG A 53 -31.17 -30.99 -21.98
CA ARG A 53 -31.08 -32.24 -21.22
C ARG A 53 -30.62 -32.03 -19.78
N ALA A 54 -29.60 -31.19 -19.57
CA ALA A 54 -29.06 -30.90 -18.24
C ALA A 54 -30.12 -30.28 -17.33
N LEU A 55 -30.92 -29.33 -17.83
CA LEU A 55 -32.02 -28.72 -17.06
C LEU A 55 -33.25 -29.62 -16.92
N LYS A 56 -33.54 -30.48 -17.89
CA LYS A 56 -34.65 -31.44 -17.81
C LYS A 56 -34.53 -32.36 -16.60
N THR A 57 -33.31 -32.71 -16.18
CA THR A 57 -33.08 -33.50 -14.94
C THR A 57 -33.52 -32.79 -13.66
N LEU A 58 -33.68 -31.46 -13.70
CA LEU A 58 -34.20 -30.62 -12.61
C LEU A 58 -35.66 -30.22 -12.82
N GLY A 59 -36.34 -30.78 -13.83
CA GLY A 59 -37.73 -30.45 -14.17
C GLY A 59 -37.93 -29.13 -14.91
N ILE A 60 -36.86 -28.50 -15.42
CA ILE A 60 -36.94 -27.21 -16.12
C ILE A 60 -36.87 -27.45 -17.64
N ASP A 61 -37.84 -26.93 -18.39
CA ASP A 61 -37.89 -27.02 -19.86
C ASP A 61 -37.27 -25.78 -20.53
N LEU A 62 -36.16 -25.98 -21.23
CA LEU A 62 -35.45 -24.94 -21.99
C LEU A 62 -35.67 -25.07 -23.51
N SER A 63 -36.51 -26.01 -23.98
CA SER A 63 -36.68 -26.31 -25.42
C SER A 63 -37.25 -25.15 -26.25
N ARG A 64 -38.02 -24.27 -25.60
CA ARG A 64 -38.62 -23.07 -26.21
C ARG A 64 -37.70 -21.84 -26.18
N PHE A 65 -36.58 -21.91 -25.47
CA PHE A 65 -35.64 -20.80 -25.38
C PHE A 65 -35.09 -20.40 -26.76
N ARG A 66 -34.89 -19.10 -26.97
CA ARG A 66 -34.30 -18.55 -28.19
C ARG A 66 -33.25 -17.51 -27.83
N SER A 67 -32.07 -17.64 -28.42
CA SER A 67 -30.94 -16.77 -28.13
C SER A 67 -31.19 -15.32 -28.58
N GLN A 68 -30.52 -14.39 -27.91
CA GLN A 68 -30.47 -12.98 -28.32
C GLN A 68 -29.08 -12.37 -28.04
N PRO A 69 -28.64 -11.42 -28.89
CA PRO A 69 -27.45 -10.63 -28.61
C PRO A 69 -27.67 -9.72 -27.41
N VAL A 70 -26.59 -9.35 -26.73
CA VAL A 70 -26.60 -8.19 -25.84
C VAL A 70 -26.88 -6.95 -26.69
N THR A 71 -27.78 -6.09 -26.20
CA THR A 71 -28.10 -4.79 -26.82
C THR A 71 -28.04 -3.70 -25.77
N GLU A 72 -27.81 -2.46 -26.18
CA GLU A 72 -27.80 -1.27 -25.31
C GLU A 72 -29.03 -1.23 -24.38
N LYS A 73 -30.23 -1.41 -24.95
CA LYS A 73 -31.48 -1.50 -24.18
C LYS A 73 -31.44 -2.52 -23.02
N LEU A 74 -30.88 -3.72 -23.25
CA LEU A 74 -30.82 -4.77 -22.23
C LEU A 74 -29.84 -4.39 -21.12
N VAL A 75 -28.74 -3.72 -21.50
CA VAL A 75 -27.75 -3.22 -20.55
C VAL A 75 -28.32 -2.06 -19.75
N GLU A 76 -28.99 -1.10 -20.38
CA GLU A 76 -29.64 0.04 -19.72
C GLU A 76 -30.69 -0.41 -18.71
N GLU A 77 -31.60 -1.31 -19.11
CA GLU A 77 -32.68 -1.82 -18.27
C GLU A 77 -32.16 -2.68 -17.11
N ALA A 78 -31.04 -3.40 -17.30
CA ALA A 78 -30.48 -4.25 -16.26
C ALA A 78 -30.04 -3.44 -15.03
N THR A 79 -30.49 -3.85 -13.84
CA THR A 79 -29.95 -3.36 -12.57
C THR A 79 -28.71 -4.15 -12.17
N HIS A 80 -28.65 -5.43 -12.55
CA HIS A 80 -27.53 -6.33 -12.27
C HIS A 80 -27.22 -7.18 -13.51
N ILE A 81 -25.96 -7.26 -13.90
CA ILE A 81 -25.49 -8.07 -15.01
C ILE A 81 -24.50 -9.11 -14.47
N PHE A 82 -24.80 -10.40 -14.66
CA PHE A 82 -23.93 -11.49 -14.25
C PHE A 82 -23.32 -12.20 -15.46
N VAL A 83 -22.01 -12.06 -15.63
CA VAL A 83 -21.24 -12.65 -16.72
C VAL A 83 -20.56 -13.95 -16.31
N MET A 84 -20.34 -14.85 -17.27
CA MET A 84 -19.72 -16.16 -16.99
C MET A 84 -18.20 -16.12 -16.81
N THR A 85 -17.52 -15.10 -17.35
CA THR A 85 -16.04 -15.03 -17.33
C THR A 85 -15.57 -13.58 -17.32
N ARG A 86 -14.33 -13.35 -16.88
CA ARG A 86 -13.68 -12.03 -16.93
C ARG A 86 -13.59 -11.46 -18.35
N ASP A 87 -13.41 -12.31 -19.36
CA ASP A 87 -13.42 -11.87 -20.76
C ASP A 87 -14.80 -11.37 -21.20
N HIS A 88 -15.88 -11.99 -20.73
CA HIS A 88 -17.23 -11.47 -20.99
C HIS A 88 -17.44 -10.10 -20.33
N ARG A 89 -16.98 -9.91 -19.09
CA ARG A 89 -17.03 -8.61 -18.41
C ARG A 89 -16.28 -7.56 -19.22
N ARG A 90 -15.05 -7.86 -19.61
CA ARG A 90 -14.22 -6.96 -20.42
C ARG A 90 -14.87 -6.60 -21.75
N LEU A 91 -15.40 -7.59 -22.48
CA LEU A 91 -16.09 -7.34 -23.75
C LEU A 91 -17.35 -6.51 -23.55
N LEU A 92 -18.12 -6.79 -22.51
CA LEU A 92 -19.33 -6.04 -22.19
C LEU A 92 -19.02 -4.58 -21.86
N GLU A 93 -18.06 -4.34 -20.97
CA GLU A 93 -17.62 -2.99 -20.58
C GLU A 93 -16.95 -2.22 -21.73
N LEU A 94 -16.33 -2.94 -22.68
CA LEU A 94 -15.75 -2.33 -23.89
C LEU A 94 -16.82 -1.82 -24.86
N PHE A 95 -17.88 -2.61 -25.08
CA PHE A 95 -18.94 -2.26 -26.03
C PHE A 95 -20.08 -1.43 -25.40
N PHE A 96 -20.27 -1.53 -24.09
CA PHE A 96 -21.32 -0.87 -23.31
C PHE A 96 -20.71 -0.33 -22.00
N PRO A 97 -20.03 0.83 -22.04
CA PRO A 97 -19.37 1.41 -20.86
C PRO A 97 -20.29 1.61 -19.66
N GLU A 98 -21.59 1.85 -19.88
CA GLU A 98 -22.64 1.99 -18.87
C GLU A 98 -22.95 0.68 -18.11
N ALA A 99 -22.46 -0.47 -18.60
CA ALA A 99 -22.47 -1.72 -17.86
C ALA A 99 -21.47 -1.71 -16.69
N SER A 100 -20.49 -0.79 -16.71
CA SER A 100 -19.46 -0.65 -15.68
C SER A 100 -20.09 -0.22 -14.35
N GLY A 101 -19.83 -0.97 -13.28
CA GLY A 101 -20.40 -0.73 -11.95
C GLY A 101 -21.67 -1.52 -11.64
N LYS A 102 -22.24 -2.22 -12.63
CA LYS A 102 -23.35 -3.17 -12.45
C LYS A 102 -23.11 -4.55 -13.06
N THR A 103 -21.86 -4.83 -13.45
CA THR A 103 -21.44 -6.10 -14.05
C THR A 103 -20.56 -6.90 -13.09
N TYR A 104 -20.98 -8.13 -12.83
CA TYR A 104 -20.43 -9.05 -11.84
C TYR A 104 -20.17 -10.43 -12.45
N LEU A 105 -19.30 -11.24 -11.86
CA LEU A 105 -19.11 -12.64 -12.25
C LEU A 105 -20.13 -13.53 -11.55
N VAL A 106 -20.64 -14.56 -12.25
CA VAL A 106 -21.58 -15.53 -11.64
C VAL A 106 -20.98 -16.21 -10.39
N ARG A 107 -19.65 -16.34 -10.34
CA ARG A 107 -18.91 -16.93 -9.23
C ARG A 107 -18.05 -15.91 -8.48
N GLU A 108 -18.44 -14.64 -8.47
CA GLU A 108 -17.66 -13.56 -7.83
C GLU A 108 -17.48 -13.78 -6.33
N PHE A 109 -18.44 -14.45 -5.68
CA PHE A 109 -18.45 -14.70 -4.24
C PHE A 109 -18.00 -16.13 -3.87
N ASP A 110 -17.58 -16.94 -4.84
CA ASP A 110 -17.08 -18.29 -4.62
C ASP A 110 -15.60 -18.27 -4.18
N ASN A 111 -15.22 -19.20 -3.29
CA ASN A 111 -13.81 -19.51 -3.04
C ASN A 111 -13.24 -20.35 -4.20
N GLY A 112 -12.62 -19.71 -5.20
CA GLY A 112 -11.95 -20.41 -6.30
C GLY A 112 -11.78 -19.58 -7.57
N SER A 113 -11.61 -20.24 -8.72
CA SER A 113 -11.60 -19.55 -10.03
C SER A 113 -12.98 -18.92 -10.29
N PRO A 114 -13.04 -17.61 -10.58
CA PRO A 114 -14.32 -16.90 -10.73
C PRO A 114 -14.97 -17.13 -12.11
N ASP A 115 -14.27 -17.80 -13.04
CA ASP A 115 -14.76 -18.09 -14.38
C ASP A 115 -15.57 -19.41 -14.40
N VAL A 116 -16.73 -19.40 -15.08
CA VAL A 116 -17.53 -20.59 -15.41
C VAL A 116 -17.03 -21.17 -16.75
N PRO A 117 -16.41 -22.38 -16.74
CA PRO A 117 -15.87 -23.00 -17.94
C PRO A 117 -16.93 -23.19 -19.03
N ASP A 118 -16.53 -23.07 -20.30
CA ASP A 118 -17.45 -23.28 -21.42
C ASP A 118 -17.69 -24.78 -21.68
N PRO A 119 -18.94 -25.28 -21.56
CA PRO A 119 -19.23 -26.70 -21.79
C PRO A 119 -19.37 -27.08 -23.27
N ILE A 120 -19.30 -26.12 -24.20
CA ILE A 120 -19.70 -26.32 -25.59
C ILE A 120 -18.94 -27.48 -26.28
N GLY A 121 -19.70 -28.44 -26.82
CA GLY A 121 -19.15 -29.59 -27.54
C GLY A 121 -18.45 -30.66 -26.68
N LEU A 122 -18.43 -30.51 -25.35
CA LEU A 122 -17.71 -31.41 -24.44
C LEU A 122 -18.57 -32.54 -23.84
N GLY A 123 -19.81 -32.69 -24.33
CA GLY A 123 -20.71 -33.76 -23.93
C GLY A 123 -21.49 -33.50 -22.63
N ARG A 124 -22.51 -34.33 -22.41
CA ARG A 124 -23.57 -34.11 -21.42
C ARG A 124 -23.07 -33.92 -19.98
N GLU A 125 -22.10 -34.71 -19.54
CA GLU A 125 -21.57 -34.64 -18.16
C GLU A 125 -20.91 -33.28 -17.87
N VAL A 126 -20.33 -32.63 -18.87
CA VAL A 126 -19.70 -31.31 -18.72
C VAL A 126 -20.77 -30.22 -18.60
N TYR A 127 -21.87 -30.35 -19.35
CA TYR A 127 -23.04 -29.48 -19.21
C TYR A 127 -23.70 -29.61 -17.84
N GLU A 128 -23.84 -30.84 -17.31
CA GLU A 128 -24.38 -31.09 -15.98
C GLU A 128 -23.47 -30.49 -14.89
N ARG A 129 -22.14 -30.66 -14.99
CA ARG A 129 -21.19 -29.99 -14.09
C ARG A 129 -21.27 -28.47 -14.17
N CYS A 130 -21.34 -27.92 -15.38
CA CYS A 130 -21.48 -26.47 -15.60
C CYS A 130 -22.77 -25.94 -14.96
N ARG A 131 -23.90 -26.62 -15.17
CA ARG A 131 -25.18 -26.33 -14.52
C ARG A 131 -25.05 -26.33 -13.00
N ASP A 132 -24.39 -27.34 -12.43
CA ASP A 132 -24.26 -27.47 -10.97
C ASP A 132 -23.33 -26.42 -10.37
N VAL A 133 -22.32 -25.98 -11.11
CA VAL A 133 -21.50 -24.83 -10.73
C VAL A 133 -22.35 -23.56 -10.70
N ILE A 134 -23.08 -23.27 -11.78
CA ILE A 134 -23.97 -22.09 -11.85
C ILE A 134 -24.99 -22.12 -10.70
N LYS A 135 -25.70 -23.25 -10.55
CA LYS A 135 -26.76 -23.42 -9.53
C LYS A 135 -26.26 -23.16 -8.11
N ARG A 136 -25.03 -23.57 -7.80
CA ARG A 136 -24.43 -23.39 -6.47
C ARG A 136 -24.18 -21.92 -6.13
N SER A 137 -23.85 -21.08 -7.11
CA SER A 137 -23.56 -19.67 -6.87
C SER A 137 -24.82 -18.78 -6.83
N LEU A 138 -25.96 -19.24 -7.36
CA LEU A 138 -27.17 -18.41 -7.46
C LEU A 138 -27.73 -17.87 -6.13
N PRO A 139 -27.73 -18.62 -5.01
CA PRO A 139 -28.18 -18.09 -3.72
C PRO A 139 -27.36 -16.89 -3.25
N ASP A 140 -26.05 -16.90 -3.49
CA ASP A 140 -25.17 -15.78 -3.12
C ASP A 140 -25.42 -14.57 -4.00
N LEU A 141 -25.71 -14.78 -5.29
CA LEU A 141 -26.15 -13.69 -6.18
C LEU A 141 -27.48 -13.08 -5.70
N LEU A 142 -28.44 -13.91 -5.28
CA LEU A 142 -29.71 -13.42 -4.75
C LEU A 142 -29.51 -12.63 -3.44
N ASN A 143 -28.66 -13.13 -2.53
CA ASN A 143 -28.28 -12.41 -1.32
C ASN A 143 -27.64 -11.06 -1.64
N PHE A 144 -26.75 -11.01 -2.64
CA PHE A 144 -26.13 -9.77 -3.10
C PHE A 144 -27.16 -8.78 -3.65
N ILE A 145 -28.03 -9.24 -4.55
CA ILE A 145 -29.14 -8.46 -5.11
C ILE A 145 -30.04 -7.92 -3.97
N ASP A 146 -30.22 -8.69 -2.89
CA ASP A 146 -31.05 -8.31 -1.75
C ASP A 146 -30.36 -7.40 -0.73
N GLN A 147 -29.04 -7.50 -0.57
CA GLN A 147 -28.27 -6.57 0.26
C GLN A 147 -28.26 -5.16 -0.34
N ASP A 148 -28.31 -5.05 -1.66
CA ASP A 148 -28.53 -3.77 -2.34
C ASP A 148 -29.90 -3.14 -1.98
N SER A 149 -30.90 -3.93 -1.59
CA SER A 149 -32.20 -3.41 -1.09
C SER A 149 -32.16 -2.85 0.32
N PHE A 150 -31.25 -3.32 1.19
CA PHE A 150 -31.08 -2.77 2.55
C PHE A 150 -30.22 -1.52 2.59
N SER A 151 -29.62 -1.13 1.45
CA SER A 151 -28.91 0.14 1.29
C SER A 151 -29.76 1.26 0.68
N MET A 152 -31.04 1.04 0.38
CA MET A 152 -31.92 2.10 -0.16
C MET A 152 -32.89 2.68 0.88
N SER A 153 -32.34 3.08 2.02
CA SER A 153 -32.56 4.45 2.50
C SER A 153 -31.24 5.24 2.54
N ASN A 154 -30.26 4.88 1.70
CA ASN A 154 -29.29 5.87 1.26
C ASN A 154 -30.03 6.77 0.28
N ASP A 155 -30.10 8.03 0.68
CA ASP A 155 -30.23 9.13 -0.23
C ASP A 155 -29.25 8.91 -1.41
N SER A 156 -29.75 8.42 -2.54
CA SER A 156 -29.02 8.30 -3.82
C SER A 156 -28.74 9.67 -4.44
N SER A 157 -28.82 10.73 -3.64
CA SER A 157 -28.52 12.11 -4.01
C SER A 157 -27.04 12.45 -3.93
N THR A 158 -26.16 11.54 -3.45
CA THR A 158 -24.72 11.82 -3.37
C THR A 158 -24.00 11.36 -4.65
N PRO A 159 -23.65 12.28 -5.56
CA PRO A 159 -22.90 11.93 -6.76
C PRO A 159 -21.54 11.32 -6.43
N SER A 160 -21.10 10.34 -7.23
CA SER A 160 -19.76 9.75 -7.12
C SER A 160 -18.67 10.79 -7.39
N LEU A 161 -17.42 10.50 -7.02
CA LEU A 161 -16.29 11.40 -7.33
C LEU A 161 -16.23 11.73 -8.84
N ALA A 162 -16.42 10.75 -9.71
CA ALA A 162 -16.40 10.97 -11.16
C ALA A 162 -17.55 11.86 -11.66
N ALA A 163 -18.69 11.87 -10.95
CA ALA A 163 -19.81 12.74 -11.25
C ALA A 163 -19.64 14.17 -10.68
N ILE A 164 -19.02 14.30 -9.50
CA ILE A 164 -18.73 15.61 -8.87
C ILE A 164 -17.53 16.30 -9.53
N ASP A 165 -16.43 15.56 -9.68
CA ASP A 165 -15.12 16.04 -10.09
C ASP A 165 -14.43 15.03 -11.02
N PRO A 166 -14.79 15.02 -12.32
CA PRO A 166 -14.19 14.12 -13.30
C PRO A 166 -12.70 14.38 -13.53
N GLU A 167 -12.19 15.59 -13.25
CA GLU A 167 -10.78 15.92 -13.40
C GLU A 167 -9.93 15.20 -12.36
N ILE A 168 -10.36 15.26 -11.08
CA ILE A 168 -9.71 14.53 -9.99
C ILE A 168 -9.86 13.02 -10.17
N ALA A 169 -11.03 12.53 -10.60
CA ALA A 169 -11.22 11.11 -10.91
C ALA A 169 -10.24 10.63 -12.00
N SER A 170 -10.06 11.42 -13.07
CA SER A 170 -9.09 11.13 -14.14
C SER A 170 -7.65 11.13 -13.64
N ALA A 171 -7.28 12.09 -12.79
CA ALA A 171 -5.94 12.18 -12.21
C ALA A 171 -5.61 10.95 -11.33
N ILE A 172 -6.56 10.52 -10.48
CA ILE A 172 -6.40 9.31 -9.66
C ILE A 172 -6.25 8.07 -10.53
N ALA A 173 -7.06 7.94 -11.59
CA ALA A 173 -6.95 6.82 -12.52
C ALA A 173 -5.58 6.78 -13.24
N LYS A 174 -5.06 7.93 -13.66
CA LYS A 174 -3.73 8.05 -14.28
C LYS A 174 -2.60 7.72 -13.29
N GLU A 175 -2.70 8.14 -12.04
CA GLU A 175 -1.70 7.77 -11.02
C GLU A 175 -1.74 6.27 -10.71
N ARG A 176 -2.92 5.66 -10.64
CA ARG A 176 -3.05 4.20 -10.52
C ARG A 176 -2.37 3.49 -11.69
N GLN A 177 -2.56 3.98 -12.91
CA GLN A 177 -1.88 3.44 -14.10
C GLN A 177 -0.36 3.60 -14.01
N ARG A 178 0.14 4.76 -13.58
CA ARG A 178 1.58 4.99 -13.37
C ARG A 178 2.17 3.98 -12.38
N GLN A 179 1.55 3.82 -11.21
CA GLN A 179 1.98 2.86 -10.18
C GLN A 179 1.95 1.41 -10.68
N TYR A 180 1.00 1.08 -11.56
CA TYR A 180 0.92 -0.24 -12.18
C TYR A 180 2.08 -0.47 -13.17
N GLU A 181 2.38 0.52 -14.02
CA GLU A 181 3.36 0.41 -15.10
C GLU A 181 4.82 0.57 -14.64
N HIS A 182 5.06 1.36 -13.61
CA HIS A 182 6.41 1.73 -13.16
C HIS A 182 6.98 0.74 -12.14
N VAL A 183 8.32 0.67 -12.12
CA VAL A 183 9.08 0.10 -11.02
C VAL A 183 9.34 1.20 -9.99
N GLU A 184 8.71 1.11 -8.82
CA GLU A 184 8.82 2.09 -7.74
C GLU A 184 9.96 1.73 -6.77
N LEU A 185 11.00 2.56 -6.76
CA LEU A 185 12.21 2.36 -5.96
C LEU A 185 12.45 3.49 -4.95
N ILE A 186 11.50 4.41 -4.75
CA ILE A 186 11.60 5.39 -3.67
C ILE A 186 11.52 4.64 -2.33
N ALA A 187 12.61 4.64 -1.56
CA ALA A 187 12.77 3.83 -0.34
C ALA A 187 11.76 4.15 0.79
N SER A 188 11.06 5.27 0.69
CA SER A 188 10.02 5.70 1.64
C SER A 188 8.59 5.44 1.14
N GLU A 189 8.42 4.85 -0.04
CA GLU A 189 7.12 4.52 -0.60
C GLU A 189 6.81 3.03 -0.46
N ASN A 190 5.51 2.74 -0.52
CA ASN A 190 4.96 1.41 -0.52
C ASN A 190 3.53 1.45 -1.07
N PHE A 191 2.99 0.29 -1.43
CA PHE A 191 1.58 0.14 -1.76
C PHE A 191 0.85 -0.41 -0.55
N THR A 192 -0.07 0.38 0.01
CA THR A 192 -0.90 -0.09 1.12
C THR A 192 -2.01 -1.01 0.63
N SER A 193 -2.64 -1.77 1.52
CA SER A 193 -3.72 -2.67 1.15
C SER A 193 -5.02 -1.93 0.84
N GLN A 194 -5.88 -2.54 0.02
CA GLN A 194 -7.24 -2.06 -0.18
C GLN A 194 -7.99 -1.86 1.14
N ALA A 195 -7.84 -2.76 2.11
CA ALA A 195 -8.49 -2.65 3.42
C ALA A 195 -8.04 -1.40 4.21
N VAL A 196 -6.76 -1.02 4.10
CA VAL A 196 -6.27 0.24 4.68
C VAL A 196 -6.89 1.45 3.97
N MET A 197 -7.00 1.42 2.63
CA MET A 197 -7.63 2.49 1.85
C MET A 197 -9.13 2.64 2.16
N GLU A 198 -9.85 1.53 2.32
CA GLU A 198 -11.27 1.51 2.70
C GLU A 198 -11.49 2.15 4.08
N ALA A 199 -10.67 1.81 5.07
CA ALA A 199 -10.74 2.43 6.39
C ALA A 199 -10.41 3.94 6.34
N GLN A 200 -9.40 4.32 5.53
CA GLN A 200 -8.97 5.70 5.34
C GLN A 200 -10.06 6.57 4.70
N GLY A 201 -10.86 6.03 3.78
CA GLY A 201 -11.95 6.73 3.08
C GLY A 201 -13.32 6.64 3.77
N SER A 202 -13.38 6.24 5.04
CA SER A 202 -14.65 5.95 5.73
C SER A 202 -15.31 7.18 6.40
N CYS A 203 -16.54 6.98 6.88
CA CYS A 203 -17.32 7.98 7.62
C CYS A 203 -16.65 8.49 8.91
N LEU A 204 -15.61 7.79 9.40
CA LEU A 204 -14.83 8.23 10.55
C LEU A 204 -14.12 9.58 10.33
N THR A 205 -14.01 10.05 9.08
CA THR A 205 -13.55 11.42 8.79
C THR A 205 -14.46 12.51 9.36
N ASN A 206 -15.73 12.20 9.61
CA ASN A 206 -16.70 13.17 10.12
C ASN A 206 -16.60 13.39 11.63
N LYS A 207 -15.95 12.46 12.36
CA LYS A 207 -16.01 12.45 13.82
C LYS A 207 -14.87 13.23 14.45
N TYR A 208 -15.24 14.34 15.11
CA TYR A 208 -14.33 15.09 15.99
C TYR A 208 -14.28 14.43 17.39
N ALA A 209 -13.07 14.06 17.85
CA ALA A 209 -12.86 13.20 19.03
C ALA A 209 -11.64 13.63 19.88
N GLU A 210 -11.50 14.93 20.17
CA GLU A 210 -10.42 15.44 21.02
C GLU A 210 -10.37 14.77 22.41
N GLY A 211 -9.16 14.57 22.91
CA GLY A 211 -8.88 13.76 24.09
C GLY A 211 -8.46 12.34 23.73
N TYR A 212 -8.61 11.42 24.68
CA TYR A 212 -8.21 10.01 24.55
C TYR A 212 -9.39 9.09 24.88
N PRO A 213 -9.34 7.79 24.53
CA PRO A 213 -10.42 6.85 24.83
C PRO A 213 -10.91 6.93 26.29
N GLY A 214 -12.22 7.07 26.48
CA GLY A 214 -12.85 7.25 27.80
C GLY A 214 -12.67 8.64 28.45
N LYS A 215 -11.87 9.54 27.86
CA LYS A 215 -11.59 10.90 28.35
C LYS A 215 -11.64 11.91 27.21
N ARG A 216 -12.79 11.99 26.54
CA ARG A 216 -13.04 12.87 25.40
C ARG A 216 -13.63 14.20 25.83
N TRP A 217 -13.33 15.25 25.07
CA TRP A 217 -13.95 16.57 25.21
C TRP A 217 -15.36 16.64 24.62
N TYR A 218 -15.67 15.75 23.68
CA TYR A 218 -16.95 15.69 22.97
C TYR A 218 -17.65 14.35 23.21
N GLY A 219 -18.99 14.36 23.23
CA GLY A 219 -19.81 13.15 23.27
C GLY A 219 -19.85 12.40 21.94
N GLY A 220 -20.50 11.22 21.93
CA GLY A 220 -20.67 10.39 20.72
C GLY A 220 -19.39 9.70 20.25
N CYS A 221 -18.46 9.39 21.16
CA CYS A 221 -17.15 8.81 20.84
C CYS A 221 -17.08 7.28 21.05
N GLU A 222 -18.21 6.62 21.32
CA GLU A 222 -18.27 5.20 21.71
C GLU A 222 -17.54 4.26 20.72
N TYR A 223 -17.72 4.45 19.42
CA TYR A 223 -17.08 3.58 18.41
C TYR A 223 -15.67 4.03 18.02
N VAL A 224 -15.39 5.33 18.05
CA VAL A 224 -14.03 5.84 17.78
C VAL A 224 -13.06 5.48 18.91
N ASP A 225 -13.55 5.36 20.14
CA ASP A 225 -12.77 4.86 21.27
C ASP A 225 -12.38 3.38 21.07
N ILE A 226 -13.28 2.55 20.54
CA ILE A 226 -12.96 1.16 20.17
C ILE A 226 -11.87 1.13 19.10
N VAL A 227 -12.01 1.94 18.05
CA VAL A 227 -11.03 2.03 16.95
C VAL A 227 -9.65 2.44 17.45
N GLU A 228 -9.57 3.49 18.26
CA GLU A 228 -8.30 3.98 18.80
C GLU A 228 -7.68 2.99 19.78
N THR A 229 -8.48 2.37 20.65
CA THR A 229 -8.01 1.32 21.57
C THR A 229 -7.44 0.13 20.79
N LEU A 230 -8.11 -0.34 19.73
CA LEU A 230 -7.59 -1.41 18.88
C LEU A 230 -6.26 -1.04 18.21
N ALA A 231 -6.09 0.20 17.75
CA ALA A 231 -4.83 0.66 17.19
C ALA A 231 -3.71 0.64 18.25
N ILE A 232 -3.98 1.14 19.46
CA ILE A 232 -3.03 1.17 20.58
C ILE A 232 -2.62 -0.26 20.94
N GLU A 233 -3.57 -1.15 21.21
CA GLU A 233 -3.30 -2.51 21.65
C GLU A 233 -2.54 -3.32 20.59
N ARG A 234 -2.90 -3.17 19.31
CA ARG A 234 -2.16 -3.84 18.21
C ARG A 234 -0.73 -3.32 18.09
N ALA A 235 -0.50 -2.02 18.25
CA ALA A 235 0.85 -1.45 18.24
C ALA A 235 1.68 -1.93 19.44
N LYS A 236 1.09 -1.98 20.64
CA LYS A 236 1.73 -2.53 21.84
C LYS A 236 2.10 -3.99 21.64
N GLN A 237 1.18 -4.80 21.12
CA GLN A 237 1.42 -6.21 20.81
C GLN A 237 2.53 -6.39 19.77
N LEU A 238 2.54 -5.57 18.72
CA LEU A 238 3.47 -5.69 17.60
C LEU A 238 4.90 -5.31 17.99
N PHE A 239 5.07 -4.22 18.75
CA PHE A 239 6.38 -3.65 19.05
C PHE A 239 6.89 -3.93 20.47
N GLY A 240 6.02 -4.41 21.38
CA GLY A 240 6.37 -4.61 22.79
C GLY A 240 6.55 -3.31 23.57
N ALA A 241 5.87 -2.24 23.18
CA ALA A 241 5.94 -0.93 23.84
C ALA A 241 5.05 -0.87 25.09
N GLU A 242 5.50 -0.17 26.13
CA GLU A 242 4.74 0.08 27.35
C GLU A 242 3.55 1.02 27.10
N HIS A 243 3.82 2.15 26.43
CA HIS A 243 2.80 3.11 25.98
C HIS A 243 2.89 3.39 24.48
N VAL A 244 1.74 3.58 23.85
CA VAL A 244 1.63 3.99 22.44
C VAL A 244 0.63 5.12 22.29
N ASN A 245 1.05 6.22 21.66
CA ASN A 245 0.16 7.23 21.15
C ASN A 245 0.00 7.09 19.64
N VAL A 246 -1.23 6.81 19.20
CA VAL A 246 -1.59 6.58 17.80
C VAL A 246 -2.17 7.81 17.11
N GLN A 247 -2.23 8.96 17.77
CA GLN A 247 -2.83 10.18 17.21
C GLN A 247 -1.95 11.02 16.27
N PRO A 248 -0.60 10.91 16.19
CA PRO A 248 0.17 11.77 15.29
C PRO A 248 -0.28 11.66 13.82
N HIS A 249 -0.55 12.79 13.17
CA HIS A 249 -1.00 12.80 11.76
C HIS A 249 0.15 12.53 10.78
N SER A 250 1.40 12.61 11.23
CA SER A 250 2.60 12.34 10.44
C SER A 250 3.79 11.98 11.33
N GLY A 251 4.88 11.49 10.73
CA GLY A 251 6.14 11.26 11.46
C GLY A 251 6.73 12.55 12.04
N SER A 252 6.62 13.67 11.32
CA SER A 252 7.11 14.97 11.81
C SER A 252 6.38 15.43 13.07
N GLN A 253 5.06 15.22 13.16
CA GLN A 253 4.29 15.53 14.37
C GLN A 253 4.56 14.54 15.50
N ALA A 254 4.81 13.26 15.19
CA ALA A 254 5.24 12.30 16.20
C ALA A 254 6.58 12.75 16.84
N ASN A 255 7.53 13.17 16.01
CA ASN A 255 8.81 13.70 16.48
C ASN A 255 8.61 14.99 17.30
N MET A 256 7.75 15.89 16.84
CA MET A 256 7.43 17.14 17.56
C MET A 256 6.84 16.87 18.95
N ALA A 257 5.90 15.94 19.08
CA ALA A 257 5.32 15.56 20.36
C ALA A 257 6.40 15.02 21.33
N VAL A 258 7.35 14.22 20.85
CA VAL A 258 8.47 13.73 21.67
C VAL A 258 9.36 14.90 22.11
N TYR A 259 9.85 15.71 21.17
CA TYR A 259 10.72 16.84 21.49
C TYR A 259 10.09 17.80 22.50
N PHE A 260 8.84 18.21 22.29
CA PHE A 260 8.15 19.15 23.19
C PHE A 260 7.79 18.53 24.55
N SER A 261 7.77 17.20 24.67
CA SER A 261 7.44 16.54 25.94
C SER A 261 8.57 16.60 26.97
N VAL A 262 9.80 16.81 26.52
CA VAL A 262 11.00 16.72 27.38
C VAL A 262 12.06 17.79 27.15
N LEU A 263 12.00 18.55 26.05
CA LEU A 263 12.95 19.62 25.74
C LEU A 263 12.33 21.01 25.83
N THR A 264 13.16 21.98 26.17
CA THR A 264 12.89 23.41 26.13
C THR A 264 13.72 24.06 25.02
N PRO A 265 13.26 25.16 24.37
CA PRO A 265 14.10 25.87 23.40
C PRO A 265 15.48 26.24 23.97
N GLY A 266 16.52 26.03 23.16
CA GLY A 266 17.93 26.18 23.57
C GLY A 266 18.56 24.90 24.12
N ASP A 267 17.79 23.86 24.46
CA ASP A 267 18.37 22.57 24.83
C ASP A 267 19.24 22.01 23.71
N ARG A 268 20.34 21.36 24.10
CA ARG A 268 21.27 20.70 23.17
C ARG A 268 20.73 19.35 22.72
N ILE A 269 20.76 19.10 21.42
CA ILE A 269 20.46 17.79 20.84
C ILE A 269 21.63 17.31 19.99
N LEU A 270 21.88 16.00 20.01
CA LEU A 270 22.91 15.36 19.20
C LEU A 270 22.26 14.37 18.23
N THR A 271 22.37 14.63 16.93
CA THR A 271 21.60 13.92 15.89
C THR A 271 22.47 13.52 14.71
N MET A 272 21.99 12.59 13.87
CA MET A 272 22.70 12.21 12.66
C MET A 272 22.69 13.35 11.65
N ASP A 273 23.85 13.68 11.08
CA ASP A 273 23.96 14.67 10.00
C ASP A 273 23.07 14.25 8.81
N LEU A 274 22.33 15.22 8.26
CA LEU A 274 21.49 15.02 7.08
C LEU A 274 22.30 14.56 5.87
N ALA A 275 23.51 15.09 5.67
CA ALA A 275 24.40 14.71 4.58
C ALA A 275 24.89 13.26 4.71
N HIS A 276 24.86 12.72 5.93
CA HIS A 276 25.31 11.36 6.23
C HIS A 276 24.16 10.35 6.41
N GLY A 277 22.92 10.77 6.19
CA GLY A 277 21.75 9.89 6.18
C GLY A 277 20.64 10.25 7.17
N GLY A 278 20.79 11.34 7.94
CA GLY A 278 19.80 11.83 8.89
C GLY A 278 18.47 12.27 8.25
N HIS A 279 17.60 12.90 9.04
CA HIS A 279 16.31 13.43 8.56
C HIS A 279 16.12 14.89 8.96
N LEU A 280 15.29 15.62 8.20
CA LEU A 280 15.03 17.04 8.42
C LEU A 280 14.53 17.35 9.83
N THR A 281 13.73 16.46 10.42
CA THR A 281 13.16 16.64 11.78
C THR A 281 14.16 16.36 12.90
N HIS A 282 15.39 16.02 12.57
CA HIS A 282 16.45 15.74 13.53
C HIS A 282 17.41 16.92 13.64
N GLY A 283 16.90 18.16 13.57
CA GLY A 283 17.70 19.37 13.78
C GLY A 283 18.10 20.14 12.52
N HIS A 284 17.52 19.88 11.35
CA HIS A 284 17.79 20.72 10.19
C HIS A 284 17.30 22.16 10.43
N LYS A 285 18.11 23.17 10.09
CA LYS A 285 17.85 24.60 10.40
C LYS A 285 16.50 25.14 9.89
N ALA A 286 15.97 24.56 8.81
CA ALA A 286 14.66 24.95 8.27
C ALA A 286 13.47 24.33 9.04
N ASN A 287 13.70 23.26 9.79
CA ASN A 287 12.68 22.53 10.54
C ASN A 287 12.52 23.10 11.97
N PHE A 288 11.39 22.83 12.64
CA PHE A 288 11.15 23.29 14.03
C PHE A 288 12.29 22.88 14.97
N SER A 289 12.78 21.65 14.83
CA SER A 289 13.86 21.10 15.67
C SER A 289 15.15 21.92 15.56
N GLY A 290 15.58 22.27 14.34
CA GLY A 290 16.77 23.09 14.13
C GLY A 290 16.58 24.59 14.38
N LYS A 291 15.32 25.06 14.50
CA LYS A 291 15.00 26.45 14.89
C LYS A 291 14.99 26.64 16.40
N LEU A 292 14.56 25.62 17.14
CA LEU A 292 14.29 25.72 18.58
C LEU A 292 15.45 25.22 19.43
N TYR A 293 16.25 24.26 18.96
CA TYR A 293 17.27 23.60 19.76
C TYR A 293 18.69 23.90 19.28
N GLU A 294 19.67 23.76 20.17
CA GLU A 294 21.09 23.82 19.82
C GLU A 294 21.51 22.46 19.24
N VAL A 295 21.71 22.40 17.92
CA VAL A 295 21.92 21.14 17.20
C VAL A 295 23.40 20.84 17.01
N HIS A 296 23.79 19.64 17.43
CA HIS A 296 25.10 19.04 17.19
C HIS A 296 24.94 17.78 16.35
N HIS A 297 25.93 17.45 15.52
CA HIS A 297 25.81 16.34 14.57
C HIS A 297 26.90 15.28 14.79
N TYR A 298 26.48 14.01 14.81
CA TYR A 298 27.36 12.88 14.56
C TYR A 298 27.19 12.38 13.12
N GLY A 299 28.17 11.63 12.65
CA GLY A 299 28.21 11.19 11.26
C GLY A 299 28.73 9.77 11.09
N VAL A 300 29.04 9.46 9.83
CA VAL A 300 29.69 8.22 9.45
C VAL A 300 31.20 8.43 9.33
N ASP A 301 31.93 7.33 9.44
CA ASP A 301 33.37 7.28 9.16
C ASP A 301 33.66 7.45 7.65
N PRO A 302 34.67 8.23 7.24
CA PRO A 302 35.01 8.40 5.82
C PRO A 302 35.45 7.15 5.07
N GLU A 303 36.00 6.15 5.75
CA GLU A 303 36.49 4.93 5.13
C GLU A 303 35.40 3.86 5.06
N THR A 304 34.67 3.65 6.16
CA THR A 304 33.64 2.60 6.22
C THR A 304 32.26 3.07 5.79
N GLU A 305 32.00 4.38 5.81
CA GLU A 305 30.68 5.00 5.61
C GLU A 305 29.61 4.43 6.57
N THR A 306 30.03 3.91 7.73
CA THR A 306 29.17 3.47 8.83
C THR A 306 29.25 4.46 10.00
N ILE A 307 28.23 4.52 10.85
CA ILE A 307 28.22 5.41 12.04
C ILE A 307 29.51 5.19 12.85
N ASN A 308 30.23 6.28 13.14
CA ASN A 308 31.42 6.25 13.99
C ASN A 308 30.99 6.41 15.46
N TYR A 309 30.75 5.29 16.14
CA TYR A 309 30.23 5.28 17.51
C TYR A 309 31.21 5.86 18.54
N ASP A 310 32.52 5.74 18.31
CA ASP A 310 33.52 6.29 19.23
C ASP A 310 33.63 7.81 19.11
N ALA A 311 33.57 8.34 17.88
CA ALA A 311 33.44 9.77 17.64
C ALA A 311 32.13 10.32 18.23
N LEU A 312 31.02 9.58 18.08
CA LEU A 312 29.74 9.92 18.69
C LEU A 312 29.86 9.98 20.21
N ALA A 313 30.47 8.99 20.85
CA ALA A 313 30.67 8.94 22.30
C ALA A 313 31.51 10.12 22.81
N LYS A 314 32.62 10.43 22.13
CA LYS A 314 33.47 11.58 22.46
C LYS A 314 32.70 12.90 22.34
N LEU A 315 31.97 13.09 21.24
CA LEU A 315 31.17 14.29 21.01
C LEU A 315 30.04 14.43 22.04
N ALA A 316 29.38 13.33 22.41
CA ALA A 316 28.37 13.33 23.45
C ALA A 316 28.94 13.80 24.80
N ALA A 317 30.15 13.35 25.17
CA ALA A 317 30.81 13.76 26.41
C ALA A 317 31.20 15.25 26.44
N GLU A 318 31.57 15.80 25.28
CA GLU A 318 31.89 17.22 25.10
C GLU A 318 30.63 18.10 25.13
N VAL A 319 29.63 17.76 24.32
CA VAL A 319 28.41 18.55 24.13
C VAL A 319 27.47 18.45 25.33
N LYS A 320 27.40 17.26 25.96
CA LYS A 320 26.43 16.88 27.00
C LYS A 320 24.99 17.18 26.58
N PRO A 321 24.51 16.58 25.47
CA PRO A 321 23.18 16.87 24.95
C PRO A 321 22.10 16.41 25.93
N ARG A 322 20.95 17.09 25.92
CA ARG A 322 19.76 16.64 26.65
C ARG A 322 19.15 15.39 26.00
N MET A 323 19.31 15.26 24.68
CA MET A 323 18.79 14.15 23.89
C MET A 323 19.75 13.75 22.77
N ILE A 324 19.94 12.45 22.60
CA ILE A 324 20.58 11.85 21.43
C ILE A 324 19.49 11.25 20.56
N THR A 325 19.45 11.63 19.28
CA THR A 325 18.50 11.10 18.31
C THR A 325 19.19 10.10 17.39
N ALA A 326 18.66 8.87 17.33
CA ALA A 326 19.04 7.84 16.37
C ALA A 326 17.93 7.61 15.33
N GLY A 327 18.29 7.03 14.20
CA GLY A 327 17.37 6.82 13.08
C GLY A 327 17.81 7.61 11.86
N ALA A 328 17.45 7.11 10.68
CA ALA A 328 17.98 7.60 9.43
C ALA A 328 16.96 7.48 8.28
N SER A 329 17.10 8.36 7.30
CA SER A 329 16.37 8.29 6.03
C SER A 329 17.17 7.61 4.93
N ALA A 330 18.50 7.65 5.04
CA ALA A 330 19.42 7.23 4.00
C ALA A 330 20.68 6.60 4.62
N TYR A 331 20.50 5.59 5.46
CA TYR A 331 21.58 4.80 6.05
C TYR A 331 21.33 3.31 5.80
N PRO A 332 22.18 2.63 5.00
CA PRO A 332 21.90 1.27 4.52
C PRO A 332 22.31 0.17 5.51
N ARG A 333 22.85 0.52 6.68
CA ARG A 333 23.36 -0.45 7.67
C ARG A 333 22.48 -0.53 8.91
N THR A 334 22.65 -1.59 9.68
CA THR A 334 22.03 -1.74 10.98
C THR A 334 22.58 -0.71 11.96
N ILE A 335 21.70 -0.09 12.74
CA ILE A 335 22.08 0.81 13.84
C ILE A 335 22.19 -0.03 15.12
N ASP A 336 23.33 0.06 15.80
CA ASP A 336 23.57 -0.53 17.12
C ASP A 336 22.85 0.28 18.22
N PHE A 337 21.59 -0.06 18.48
CA PHE A 337 20.78 0.58 19.52
C PHE A 337 21.31 0.35 20.95
N PRO A 338 21.81 -0.84 21.33
CA PRO A 338 22.53 -1.02 22.59
C PRO A 338 23.66 0.00 22.77
N ARG A 339 24.54 0.15 21.77
CA ARG A 339 25.65 1.10 21.82
C ARG A 339 25.17 2.55 21.90
N MET A 340 24.12 2.91 21.15
CA MET A 340 23.50 4.24 21.28
C MET A 340 22.97 4.50 22.69
N ARG A 341 22.41 3.48 23.35
CA ARG A 341 21.93 3.58 24.73
C ARG A 341 23.07 3.75 25.72
N GLU A 342 24.13 2.97 25.62
CA GLU A 342 25.32 3.13 26.46
C GLU A 342 25.88 4.56 26.40
N ILE A 343 25.98 5.12 25.18
CA ILE A 343 26.50 6.48 24.99
C ILE A 343 25.56 7.50 25.64
N ALA A 344 24.24 7.38 25.44
CA ALA A 344 23.27 8.27 26.06
C ALA A 344 23.34 8.23 27.59
N ASP A 345 23.42 7.04 28.19
CA ASP A 345 23.52 6.87 29.63
C ASP A 345 24.82 7.46 30.19
N SER A 346 25.94 7.33 29.47
CA SER A 346 27.25 7.85 29.90
C SER A 346 27.29 9.36 30.12
N VAL A 347 26.36 10.10 29.51
CA VAL A 347 26.25 11.56 29.61
C VAL A 347 24.92 12.03 30.20
N GLY A 348 24.05 11.10 30.62
CA GLY A 348 22.73 11.41 31.17
C GLY A 348 21.72 11.95 30.14
N ALA A 349 21.90 11.63 28.86
CA ALA A 349 21.00 12.06 27.77
C ALA A 349 19.82 11.10 27.60
N LEU A 350 18.69 11.62 27.11
CA LEU A 350 17.59 10.79 26.64
C LEU A 350 17.92 10.23 25.25
N LEU A 351 17.89 8.90 25.08
CA LEU A 351 17.85 8.28 23.76
C LEU A 351 16.45 8.33 23.14
N PHE A 352 16.34 8.97 21.98
CA PHE A 352 15.16 9.00 21.12
C PHE A 352 15.49 8.33 19.77
N VAL A 353 14.70 7.34 19.33
CA VAL A 353 14.89 6.66 18.04
C VAL A 353 13.72 6.91 17.09
N ASP A 354 13.99 7.45 15.91
CA ASP A 354 13.02 7.51 14.81
C ASP A 354 13.24 6.31 13.87
N MET A 355 12.37 5.31 13.97
CA MET A 355 12.48 4.08 13.19
C MET A 355 11.66 4.11 11.90
N ALA A 356 11.18 5.28 11.46
CA ALA A 356 10.21 5.43 10.36
C ALA A 356 10.48 4.58 9.12
N HIS A 357 11.73 4.52 8.68
CA HIS A 357 12.15 3.78 7.48
C HIS A 357 12.14 2.26 7.70
N ILE A 358 12.52 1.78 8.88
CA ILE A 358 12.72 0.36 9.20
C ILE A 358 11.57 -0.26 10.02
N ALA A 359 10.49 0.46 10.29
CA ALA A 359 9.42 0.01 11.18
C ALA A 359 8.79 -1.33 10.78
N GLY A 360 8.59 -1.58 9.47
CA GLY A 360 8.13 -2.89 8.99
C GLY A 360 9.17 -3.99 9.16
N LEU A 361 10.47 -3.67 9.02
CA LEU A 361 11.54 -4.63 9.27
C LEU A 361 11.66 -4.97 10.76
N VAL A 362 11.48 -4.00 11.65
CA VAL A 362 11.42 -4.22 13.10
C VAL A 362 10.21 -5.09 13.45
N ALA A 363 9.01 -4.75 12.94
CA ALA A 363 7.79 -5.53 13.15
C ALA A 363 7.93 -6.98 12.65
N GLY A 364 8.55 -7.18 11.50
CA GLY A 364 8.79 -8.50 10.90
C GLY A 364 10.02 -9.24 11.44
N GLY A 365 10.80 -8.64 12.36
CA GLY A 365 12.01 -9.24 12.94
C GLY A 365 13.24 -9.27 12.01
N ALA A 366 13.21 -8.55 10.89
CA ALA A 366 14.32 -8.44 9.93
C ALA A 366 15.31 -7.31 10.27
N HIS A 367 15.04 -6.53 11.32
CA HIS A 367 15.95 -5.51 11.87
C HIS A 367 15.85 -5.50 13.41
N PRO A 368 16.95 -5.26 14.15
CA PRO A 368 16.89 -5.12 15.61
C PRO A 368 15.87 -4.09 16.07
N SER A 369 15.19 -4.37 17.18
CA SER A 369 14.20 -3.46 17.78
C SER A 369 14.88 -2.40 18.65
N PRO A 370 14.57 -1.10 18.49
CA PRO A 370 15.05 -0.05 19.38
C PRO A 370 14.27 0.04 20.70
N ILE A 371 13.10 -0.61 20.79
CA ILE A 371 12.14 -0.45 21.90
C ILE A 371 12.76 -0.78 23.27
N PRO A 372 13.56 -1.85 23.45
CA PRO A 372 14.17 -2.13 24.76
C PRO A 372 15.24 -1.11 25.20
N HIS A 373 15.76 -0.31 24.28
CA HIS A 373 16.91 0.56 24.50
C HIS A 373 16.51 2.04 24.63
N ALA A 374 15.57 2.49 23.82
CA ALA A 374 15.18 3.89 23.73
C ALA A 374 14.22 4.33 24.85
N HIS A 375 14.24 5.61 25.21
CA HIS A 375 13.20 6.21 26.04
C HIS A 375 11.95 6.53 25.20
N PHE A 376 12.18 6.91 23.94
CA PHE A 376 11.15 7.24 22.96
C PHE A 376 11.48 6.56 21.63
N VAL A 377 10.47 5.99 20.99
CA VAL A 377 10.54 5.52 19.62
C VAL A 377 9.41 6.13 18.83
N THR A 378 9.72 6.81 17.73
CA THR A 378 8.70 7.28 16.79
C THR A 378 8.78 6.50 15.50
N THR A 379 7.69 6.48 14.76
CA THR A 379 7.69 5.95 13.41
C THR A 379 6.62 6.60 12.55
N THR A 380 6.82 6.53 11.24
CA THR A 380 5.73 6.61 10.27
C THR A 380 5.08 5.25 10.04
N THR A 381 3.84 5.22 9.56
CA THR A 381 3.13 3.97 9.24
C THR A 381 3.16 3.58 7.76
N HIS A 382 3.53 4.48 6.85
CA HIS A 382 3.37 4.30 5.38
C HIS A 382 4.58 3.75 4.62
N LYS A 383 5.73 3.57 5.28
CA LYS A 383 6.97 3.10 4.62
C LYS A 383 7.01 1.57 4.56
N SER A 384 8.03 0.95 5.14
CA SER A 384 8.13 -0.52 5.23
C SER A 384 6.97 -1.17 5.99
N LEU A 385 6.29 -0.44 6.90
CA LEU A 385 5.12 -0.91 7.63
C LEU A 385 3.82 -0.96 6.78
N ARG A 386 3.81 -0.32 5.59
CA ARG A 386 2.76 -0.49 4.57
C ARG A 386 1.34 -0.04 4.97
N GLY A 387 1.23 0.90 5.91
CA GLY A 387 -0.04 1.49 6.36
C GLY A 387 -0.39 2.85 5.75
N PRO A 388 -1.33 3.59 6.36
CA PRO A 388 -1.71 4.91 5.88
C PRO A 388 -0.60 5.94 6.15
N ARG A 389 -0.70 7.11 5.51
CA ARG A 389 0.22 8.23 5.77
C ARG A 389 -0.03 8.82 7.16
N ALA A 390 0.72 8.36 8.15
CA ALA A 390 0.65 8.89 9.51
C ALA A 390 1.88 8.59 10.37
N GLY A 391 1.84 8.95 11.66
CA GLY A 391 2.89 8.65 12.65
C GLY A 391 2.38 8.00 13.94
N LEU A 392 3.31 7.47 14.73
CA LEU A 392 3.09 6.87 16.05
C LEU A 392 4.19 7.33 17.00
N VAL A 393 3.88 7.47 18.29
CA VAL A 393 4.87 7.58 19.37
C VAL A 393 4.76 6.36 20.27
N MET A 394 5.89 5.75 20.58
CA MET A 394 6.06 4.72 21.60
C MET A 394 7.02 5.26 22.66
N CYS A 395 6.75 4.98 23.92
CA CYS A 395 7.65 5.37 25.00
C CYS A 395 7.51 4.45 26.21
N LYS A 396 8.44 4.60 27.16
CA LYS A 396 8.28 4.05 28.50
C LYS A 396 7.08 4.70 29.20
N GLU A 397 6.46 3.97 30.12
CA GLU A 397 5.25 4.39 30.83
C GLU A 397 5.45 5.72 31.58
N GLU A 398 6.65 5.95 32.14
CA GLU A 398 6.98 7.19 32.86
C GLU A 398 6.81 8.47 32.00
N PHE A 399 6.84 8.35 30.67
CA PHE A 399 6.67 9.46 29.75
C PHE A 399 5.28 9.56 29.13
N ALA A 400 4.41 8.57 29.33
CA ALA A 400 3.11 8.44 28.65
C ALA A 400 2.28 9.73 28.74
N LYS A 401 2.05 10.24 29.96
CA LYS A 401 1.28 11.46 30.19
C LYS A 401 1.88 12.71 29.54
N LYS A 402 3.22 12.79 29.44
CA LYS A 402 3.90 13.94 28.81
C LYS A 402 3.77 13.89 27.30
N VAL A 403 3.95 12.72 26.70
CA VAL A 403 3.76 12.52 25.26
C VAL A 403 2.31 12.80 24.88
N ASP A 404 1.36 12.26 25.64
CA ASP A 404 -0.06 12.42 25.34
C ASP A 404 -0.48 13.89 25.44
N SER A 405 -0.04 14.62 26.47
CA SER A 405 -0.38 16.04 26.62
C SER A 405 0.27 16.93 25.54
N GLN A 406 1.42 16.53 25.01
CA GLN A 406 2.04 17.25 23.90
C GLN A 406 1.47 16.86 22.54
N ALA A 407 1.03 15.63 22.33
CA ALA A 407 0.29 15.26 21.13
C ALA A 407 -1.04 16.03 21.07
N PHE A 408 -1.80 16.03 22.17
CA PHE A 408 -3.00 16.83 22.34
C PHE A 408 -3.14 17.29 23.81
N PRO A 409 -3.34 18.60 24.08
CA PRO A 409 -3.61 19.68 23.12
C PRO A 409 -2.35 20.39 22.58
N GLY A 410 -1.14 19.85 22.80
CA GLY A 410 0.10 20.56 22.46
C GLY A 410 0.28 20.89 20.98
N VAL A 411 0.45 19.87 20.12
CA VAL A 411 0.84 20.05 18.71
C VAL A 411 -0.25 19.71 17.70
N GLN A 412 -1.41 19.20 18.16
CA GLN A 412 -2.55 18.82 17.33
C GLN A 412 -3.87 19.20 17.99
N GLY A 413 -4.93 19.29 17.18
CA GLY A 413 -6.34 19.34 17.63
C GLY A 413 -6.98 17.95 17.60
N GLY A 414 -8.17 17.83 17.00
CA GLY A 414 -8.89 16.56 16.88
C GLY A 414 -8.12 15.45 16.12
N PRO A 415 -8.09 14.21 16.63
CA PRO A 415 -7.45 13.09 15.95
C PRO A 415 -8.18 12.70 14.67
N LEU A 416 -7.42 12.31 13.65
CA LEU A 416 -7.97 11.81 12.38
C LEU A 416 -8.44 10.35 12.53
N MET A 417 -9.69 10.15 12.97
CA MET A 417 -10.20 8.81 13.32
C MET A 417 -10.21 7.79 12.17
N HIS A 418 -10.45 8.23 10.93
CA HIS A 418 -10.30 7.41 9.72
C HIS A 418 -8.86 6.94 9.50
N VAL A 419 -7.87 7.81 9.75
CA VAL A 419 -6.45 7.45 9.71
C VAL A 419 -6.10 6.49 10.84
N ILE A 420 -6.63 6.67 12.05
CA ILE A 420 -6.40 5.75 13.17
C ILE A 420 -7.02 4.37 12.89
N ALA A 421 -8.19 4.30 12.27
CA ALA A 421 -8.76 3.05 11.79
C ALA A 421 -7.85 2.36 10.77
N ALA A 422 -7.37 3.11 9.78
CA ALA A 422 -6.44 2.63 8.78
C ALA A 422 -5.11 2.15 9.41
N LYS A 423 -4.59 2.83 10.45
CA LYS A 423 -3.45 2.35 11.26
C LYS A 423 -3.78 1.02 11.93
N ALA A 424 -4.95 0.90 12.53
CA ALA A 424 -5.37 -0.34 13.21
C ALA A 424 -5.39 -1.52 12.23
N VAL A 425 -5.88 -1.33 11.00
CA VAL A 425 -5.87 -2.36 9.94
C VAL A 425 -4.44 -2.75 9.58
N CYS A 426 -3.59 -1.77 9.26
CA CYS A 426 -2.17 -2.00 8.96
C CYS A 426 -1.44 -2.76 10.08
N LEU A 427 -1.66 -2.38 11.35
CA LEU A 427 -1.04 -3.06 12.49
C LEU A 427 -1.54 -4.50 12.65
N LYS A 428 -2.81 -4.76 12.32
CA LYS A 428 -3.36 -6.14 12.28
C LYS A 428 -2.68 -6.97 11.19
N GLU A 429 -2.50 -6.40 10.00
CA GLU A 429 -1.77 -7.07 8.91
C GLU A 429 -0.31 -7.35 9.29
N ALA A 430 0.35 -6.41 9.99
CA ALA A 430 1.73 -6.59 10.44
C ALA A 430 1.87 -7.62 11.58
N LEU A 431 0.80 -7.87 12.34
CA LEU A 431 0.74 -8.96 13.33
C LEU A 431 0.60 -10.34 12.69
N ASP A 432 0.18 -10.43 11.42
CA ASP A 432 0.09 -11.70 10.73
C ASP A 432 1.49 -12.32 10.54
N PRO A 433 1.68 -13.63 10.82
CA PRO A 433 2.98 -14.28 10.68
C PRO A 433 3.61 -14.14 9.29
N SER A 434 2.81 -14.03 8.23
CA SER A 434 3.29 -13.84 6.85
C SER A 434 4.02 -12.51 6.66
N PHE A 435 3.78 -11.51 7.51
CA PHE A 435 4.48 -10.23 7.47
C PHE A 435 5.99 -10.37 7.75
N ARG A 436 6.39 -11.37 8.54
CA ARG A 436 7.80 -11.70 8.78
C ARG A 436 8.50 -12.16 7.50
N THR A 437 7.82 -13.01 6.71
CA THR A 437 8.32 -13.46 5.40
C THR A 437 8.46 -12.27 4.44
N TYR A 438 7.47 -11.38 4.41
CA TYR A 438 7.55 -10.13 3.64
C TYR A 438 8.74 -9.27 4.06
N ALA A 439 8.94 -9.02 5.36
CA ALA A 439 10.07 -8.23 5.87
C ALA A 439 11.43 -8.85 5.50
N ALA A 440 11.58 -10.17 5.59
CA ALA A 440 12.79 -10.88 5.18
C ALA A 440 13.02 -10.78 3.65
N GLN A 441 11.95 -10.85 2.85
CA GLN A 441 12.03 -10.69 1.39
C GLN A 441 12.48 -9.28 1.00
N ILE A 442 12.04 -8.23 1.71
CA ILE A 442 12.49 -6.85 1.45
C ILE A 442 14.03 -6.77 1.53
N VAL A 443 14.62 -7.32 2.59
CA VAL A 443 16.08 -7.29 2.81
C VAL A 443 16.80 -8.15 1.77
N SER A 444 16.27 -9.32 1.45
CA SER A 444 16.85 -10.21 0.44
C SER A 444 16.86 -9.55 -0.95
N ASN A 445 15.75 -8.91 -1.32
CA ASN A 445 15.62 -8.12 -2.53
C ASN A 445 16.62 -6.95 -2.56
N ALA A 446 16.76 -6.21 -1.45
CA ALA A 446 17.69 -5.09 -1.37
C ALA A 446 19.15 -5.53 -1.55
N LYS A 447 19.52 -6.68 -0.96
CA LYS A 447 20.85 -7.28 -1.14
C LYS A 447 21.10 -7.73 -2.57
N ALA A 448 20.11 -8.38 -3.21
CA ALA A 448 20.23 -8.81 -4.61
C ALA A 448 20.41 -7.63 -5.57
N LEU A 449 19.59 -6.58 -5.42
CA LEU A 449 19.67 -5.37 -6.23
C LEU A 449 21.01 -4.65 -6.05
N ALA A 450 21.45 -4.45 -4.79
CA ALA A 450 22.74 -3.83 -4.49
C ALA A 450 23.92 -4.62 -5.05
N ALA A 451 23.91 -5.95 -4.90
CA ALA A 451 24.95 -6.82 -5.42
C ALA A 451 25.02 -6.80 -6.95
N ARG A 452 23.86 -6.75 -7.63
CA ARG A 452 23.82 -6.67 -9.10
C ARG A 452 24.31 -5.31 -9.60
N LEU A 453 23.88 -4.20 -9.00
CA LEU A 453 24.40 -2.86 -9.32
C LEU A 453 25.91 -2.77 -9.10
N ASN A 454 26.43 -3.37 -8.02
CA ASN A 454 27.87 -3.46 -7.79
C ASN A 454 28.61 -4.21 -8.91
N LYS A 455 28.09 -5.37 -9.34
CA LYS A 455 28.64 -6.13 -10.48
C LYS A 455 28.59 -5.36 -11.80
N LEU A 456 27.62 -4.47 -11.98
CA LEU A 456 27.52 -3.56 -13.13
C LEU A 456 28.47 -2.35 -13.00
N GLY A 457 29.24 -2.28 -11.91
CA GLY A 457 30.29 -1.31 -11.64
C GLY A 457 29.78 -0.01 -11.02
N TYR A 458 28.65 -0.02 -10.31
CA TYR A 458 28.24 1.08 -9.45
C TYR A 458 28.79 0.89 -8.04
N ARG A 459 29.27 1.96 -7.42
CA ARG A 459 29.67 1.92 -6.01
C ARG A 459 28.42 2.03 -5.13
N ILE A 460 28.28 1.12 -4.17
CA ILE A 460 27.23 1.17 -3.16
C ILE A 460 27.84 1.72 -1.86
N VAL A 461 27.26 2.78 -1.31
CA VAL A 461 27.73 3.40 -0.06
C VAL A 461 27.78 2.35 1.05
N SER A 462 28.85 2.37 1.84
CA SER A 462 29.20 1.39 2.87
C SER A 462 29.41 -0.04 2.36
N GLY A 463 29.42 -0.28 1.04
CA GLY A 463 29.67 -1.58 0.41
C GLY A 463 28.45 -2.49 0.24
N GLY A 464 27.22 -2.06 0.58
CA GLY A 464 26.03 -2.90 0.52
C GLY A 464 24.88 -2.38 1.40
N THR A 465 23.99 -3.29 1.79
CA THR A 465 22.84 -2.97 2.66
C THR A 465 22.48 -4.14 3.58
N ASP A 466 22.04 -3.81 4.80
CA ASP A 466 21.48 -4.71 5.80
C ASP A 466 19.98 -4.47 6.04
N ASN A 467 19.38 -3.51 5.32
CA ASN A 467 17.98 -3.15 5.46
C ASN A 467 17.32 -2.99 4.07
N HIS A 468 16.29 -2.15 3.95
CA HIS A 468 15.50 -1.96 2.73
C HIS A 468 16.01 -0.85 1.81
N VAL A 469 17.02 -0.07 2.22
CA VAL A 469 17.53 1.08 1.49
C VAL A 469 18.99 0.88 1.07
N MET A 470 19.37 1.43 -0.08
CA MET A 470 20.75 1.55 -0.53
C MET A 470 20.98 2.93 -1.17
N LEU A 471 22.24 3.37 -1.15
CA LEU A 471 22.69 4.58 -1.83
C LEU A 471 23.68 4.20 -2.91
N VAL A 472 23.39 4.61 -4.14
CA VAL A 472 24.22 4.34 -5.31
C VAL A 472 25.00 5.61 -5.65
N ASP A 473 26.32 5.52 -5.65
CA ASP A 473 27.20 6.63 -6.04
C ASP A 473 27.38 6.63 -7.56
N LEU A 474 26.98 7.74 -8.18
CA LEU A 474 26.96 7.92 -9.62
C LEU A 474 28.14 8.76 -10.13
N ARG A 475 28.92 9.38 -9.23
CA ARG A 475 29.99 10.32 -9.60
C ARG A 475 31.06 9.66 -10.46
N SER A 476 31.40 8.40 -10.17
CA SER A 476 32.35 7.60 -10.97
C SER A 476 31.89 7.35 -12.42
N ARG A 477 30.59 7.54 -12.71
CA ARG A 477 30.00 7.44 -14.04
C ARG A 477 29.82 8.80 -14.73
N GLY A 478 30.22 9.90 -14.07
CA GLY A 478 30.02 11.25 -14.57
C GLY A 478 28.54 11.64 -14.66
N ILE A 479 27.67 11.02 -13.86
CA ILE A 479 26.22 11.27 -13.79
C ILE A 479 25.91 11.79 -12.39
N ASN A 480 25.08 12.84 -12.30
CA ASN A 480 24.56 13.31 -11.01
C ASN A 480 23.17 12.72 -10.73
N GLY A 481 22.73 12.77 -9.47
CA GLY A 481 21.46 12.20 -9.02
C GLY A 481 20.23 12.81 -9.72
N ALA A 482 20.25 14.10 -10.02
CA ALA A 482 19.15 14.78 -10.72
C ALA A 482 18.99 14.26 -12.16
N GLU A 483 20.10 14.13 -12.90
CA GLU A 483 20.13 13.55 -14.24
C GLU A 483 19.66 12.09 -14.22
N ALA A 484 20.21 11.27 -13.33
CA ALA A 484 19.82 9.86 -13.21
C ALA A 484 18.33 9.71 -12.88
N SER A 485 17.80 10.50 -11.96
CA SER A 485 16.38 10.47 -11.61
C SER A 485 15.47 10.78 -12.80
N LEU A 486 15.82 11.77 -13.63
CA LEU A 486 15.05 12.11 -14.82
C LEU A 486 15.17 11.06 -15.93
N THR A 487 16.37 10.52 -16.14
CA THR A 487 16.62 9.46 -17.12
C THR A 487 15.84 8.19 -16.77
N LEU A 488 15.87 7.77 -15.50
CA LEU A 488 15.19 6.57 -15.05
C LEU A 488 13.67 6.71 -15.10
N ASP A 489 13.13 7.91 -14.83
CA ASP A 489 11.69 8.15 -14.92
C ASP A 489 11.16 8.00 -16.36
N LYS A 490 11.93 8.44 -17.37
CA LYS A 490 11.62 8.18 -18.79
C LYS A 490 11.55 6.67 -19.11
N ALA A 491 12.34 5.86 -18.41
CA ALA A 491 12.34 4.41 -18.50
C ALA A 491 11.30 3.71 -17.60
N ALA A 492 10.37 4.46 -16.97
CA ALA A 492 9.39 3.96 -15.99
C ALA A 492 10.02 3.34 -14.71
N ILE A 493 11.18 3.85 -14.30
CA ILE A 493 11.83 3.49 -13.04
C ILE A 493 11.90 4.73 -12.15
N THR A 494 11.13 4.73 -11.08
CA THR A 494 11.00 5.91 -10.21
C THR A 494 11.93 5.77 -9.01
N VAL A 495 12.93 6.65 -8.93
CA VAL A 495 13.91 6.75 -7.83
C VAL A 495 13.91 8.17 -7.26
N ASN A 496 14.64 8.40 -6.18
CA ASN A 496 14.93 9.76 -5.73
C ASN A 496 16.44 10.07 -5.82
N LYS A 497 16.77 11.25 -6.36
CA LYS A 497 18.11 11.84 -6.17
C LYS A 497 18.43 11.99 -4.69
N ASN A 498 19.66 11.75 -4.28
CA ASN A 498 20.04 11.78 -2.88
C ASN A 498 21.52 12.13 -2.73
N ALA A 499 21.83 13.00 -1.76
CA ALA A 499 23.21 13.20 -1.36
C ALA A 499 23.77 11.90 -0.75
N ILE A 500 25.06 11.67 -0.92
CA ILE A 500 25.77 10.56 -0.27
C ILE A 500 26.78 11.13 0.75
N PRO A 501 27.26 10.34 1.72
CA PRO A 501 28.30 10.83 2.62
C PRO A 501 29.49 11.40 1.85
N PHE A 502 29.99 12.56 2.29
CA PHE A 502 31.08 13.29 1.65
C PHE A 502 30.81 13.62 0.17
N ASP A 503 29.56 14.00 -0.12
CA ASP A 503 29.18 14.43 -1.46
C ASP A 503 29.94 15.69 -1.89
N THR A 504 30.38 15.68 -3.13
CA THR A 504 31.07 16.81 -3.77
C THR A 504 30.16 17.53 -4.75
N GLU A 505 29.00 16.94 -5.10
CA GLU A 505 28.03 17.57 -5.98
C GLU A 505 27.19 18.62 -5.23
N PRO A 506 26.72 19.68 -5.93
CA PRO A 506 25.79 20.64 -5.35
C PRO A 506 24.50 19.98 -4.84
N ILE A 507 23.94 20.50 -3.75
CA ILE A 507 22.75 19.93 -3.08
C ILE A 507 21.53 19.73 -3.98
N PHE A 508 21.37 20.53 -5.03
CA PHE A 508 20.27 20.40 -5.99
C PHE A 508 20.50 19.31 -7.04
N LYS A 509 21.75 18.89 -7.25
CA LYS A 509 22.15 17.83 -8.19
C LYS A 509 22.35 16.50 -7.49
N THR A 510 23.10 16.50 -6.38
CA THR A 510 23.53 15.34 -5.58
C THR A 510 24.38 14.32 -6.35
N GLY A 511 25.26 13.61 -5.67
CA GLY A 511 26.19 12.64 -6.27
C GLY A 511 25.61 11.24 -6.46
N GLY A 512 24.40 10.98 -5.97
CA GLY A 512 23.82 9.64 -6.01
C GLY A 512 22.30 9.60 -6.10
N ILE A 513 21.80 8.37 -6.05
CA ILE A 513 20.37 8.07 -5.94
C ILE A 513 20.15 7.14 -4.75
N ARG A 514 18.99 7.29 -4.11
CA ARG A 514 18.53 6.39 -3.05
C ARG A 514 17.46 5.47 -3.60
N ILE A 515 17.68 4.18 -3.37
CA ILE A 515 16.83 3.09 -3.86
C ILE A 515 16.34 2.29 -2.66
N GLY A 516 15.09 1.85 -2.69
CA GLY A 516 14.59 0.85 -1.76
C GLY A 516 13.61 -0.12 -2.38
N THR A 517 13.44 -1.27 -1.73
CA THR A 517 12.69 -2.42 -2.23
C THR A 517 11.29 -2.67 -1.65
N PRO A 518 10.74 -1.94 -0.64
CA PRO A 518 9.43 -2.30 -0.07
C PRO A 518 8.28 -2.34 -1.08
N ALA A 519 8.12 -1.31 -1.91
CA ALA A 519 7.00 -1.21 -2.85
C ALA A 519 6.96 -2.37 -3.85
N MET A 520 8.10 -2.69 -4.46
CA MET A 520 8.20 -3.81 -5.41
C MET A 520 8.08 -5.17 -4.72
N THR A 521 8.59 -5.30 -3.50
CA THR A 521 8.42 -6.53 -2.70
C THR A 521 6.94 -6.77 -2.38
N THR A 522 6.19 -5.71 -2.08
CA THR A 522 4.73 -5.79 -1.86
C THR A 522 3.98 -6.32 -3.10
N ARG A 523 4.41 -5.96 -4.31
CA ARG A 523 3.84 -6.51 -5.55
C ARG A 523 4.19 -7.98 -5.80
N GLY A 524 5.14 -8.54 -5.04
CA GLY A 524 5.54 -9.94 -5.10
C GLY A 524 6.85 -10.21 -5.84
N LEU A 525 7.60 -9.16 -6.21
CA LEU A 525 8.90 -9.33 -6.87
C LEU A 525 9.93 -9.93 -5.89
N LYS A 526 10.84 -10.74 -6.43
CA LYS A 526 11.90 -11.43 -5.70
C LYS A 526 13.28 -11.08 -6.26
N GLU A 527 14.31 -11.77 -5.78
CA GLU A 527 15.71 -11.51 -6.08
C GLU A 527 16.02 -11.51 -7.57
N ASP A 528 15.42 -12.42 -8.34
CA ASP A 528 15.62 -12.51 -9.80
C ASP A 528 15.12 -11.25 -10.51
N GLU A 529 13.91 -10.79 -10.17
CA GLU A 529 13.40 -9.54 -10.72
C GLU A 529 14.19 -8.31 -10.23
N MET A 530 14.75 -8.34 -9.02
CA MET A 530 15.64 -7.27 -8.56
C MET A 530 16.93 -7.20 -9.38
N MET A 531 17.48 -8.34 -9.80
CA MET A 531 18.63 -8.35 -10.71
C MET A 531 18.27 -7.81 -12.10
N GLU A 532 17.08 -8.15 -12.61
CA GLU A 532 16.56 -7.60 -13.87
C GLU A 532 16.36 -6.07 -13.79
N ILE A 533 15.83 -5.57 -12.67
CA ILE A 533 15.68 -4.13 -12.42
C ILE A 533 17.04 -3.43 -12.39
N ALA A 534 18.07 -4.00 -11.77
CA ALA A 534 19.42 -3.43 -11.82
C ALA A 534 19.96 -3.34 -13.26
N ASP A 535 19.68 -4.33 -14.10
CA ASP A 535 20.07 -4.32 -15.51
C ASP A 535 19.34 -3.22 -16.28
N TYR A 536 18.04 -2.99 -16.02
CA TYR A 536 17.30 -1.88 -16.61
C TYR A 536 17.81 -0.51 -16.15
N ILE A 537 18.14 -0.36 -14.86
CA ILE A 537 18.77 0.87 -14.34
C ILE A 537 20.07 1.14 -15.09
N HIS A 538 20.93 0.14 -15.22
CA HIS A 538 22.20 0.30 -15.92
C HIS A 538 22.00 0.66 -17.40
N ALA A 539 21.17 -0.09 -18.11
CA ALA A 539 20.90 0.16 -19.52
C ALA A 539 20.35 1.56 -19.77
N ALA A 540 19.45 2.05 -18.90
CA ALA A 540 18.85 3.37 -19.03
C ALA A 540 19.88 4.49 -18.81
N LEU A 541 20.77 4.35 -17.81
CA LEU A 541 21.80 5.35 -17.51
C LEU A 541 22.90 5.39 -18.60
N GLU A 542 23.26 4.25 -19.20
CA GLU A 542 24.16 4.21 -20.36
C GLU A 542 23.50 4.86 -21.59
N ALA A 543 22.19 4.66 -21.78
CA ALA A 543 21.41 5.20 -22.89
C ALA A 543 20.79 6.60 -22.61
N ARG A 544 21.28 7.35 -21.62
CA ARG A 544 20.63 8.57 -21.11
C ARG A 544 20.38 9.69 -22.13
N ASN A 545 21.09 9.67 -23.26
CA ASN A 545 20.94 10.63 -24.37
C ASN A 545 20.20 10.05 -25.59
N ASP A 546 19.65 8.84 -25.49
CA ASP A 546 18.94 8.14 -26.56
C ASP A 546 17.48 7.86 -26.13
N GLU A 547 16.58 8.74 -26.55
CA GLU A 547 15.15 8.63 -26.25
C GLU A 547 14.51 7.36 -26.83
N ALA A 548 14.99 6.86 -27.97
CA ALA A 548 14.44 5.66 -28.58
C ALA A 548 14.83 4.41 -27.75
N ALA A 549 16.07 4.37 -27.25
CA ALA A 549 16.51 3.33 -26.33
C ALA A 549 15.75 3.38 -25.00
N LEU A 550 15.56 4.57 -24.40
CA LEU A 550 14.78 4.73 -23.18
C LEU A 550 13.32 4.29 -23.36
N ALA A 551 12.69 4.62 -24.49
CA ALA A 551 11.35 4.16 -24.81
C ALA A 551 11.25 2.63 -24.97
N LYS A 552 12.31 1.98 -25.47
CA LYS A 552 12.39 0.51 -25.52
C LYS A 552 12.50 -0.09 -24.12
N ILE A 553 13.36 0.47 -23.27
CA ILE A 553 13.53 0.03 -21.87
C ILE A 553 12.22 0.21 -21.10
N ARG A 554 11.53 1.34 -21.27
CA ARG A 554 10.19 1.57 -20.69
C ARG A 554 9.24 0.41 -20.98
N LYS A 555 9.17 -0.06 -22.22
CA LYS A 555 8.31 -1.19 -22.60
C LYS A 555 8.71 -2.49 -21.89
N GLN A 556 10.01 -2.73 -21.70
CA GLN A 556 10.51 -3.91 -20.97
C GLN A 556 10.18 -3.82 -19.48
N VAL A 557 10.36 -2.65 -18.87
CA VAL A 557 10.00 -2.37 -17.48
C VAL A 557 8.49 -2.55 -17.26
N THR A 558 7.65 -2.00 -18.14
CA THR A 558 6.19 -2.20 -18.07
C THR A 558 5.79 -3.66 -18.28
N ALA A 559 6.48 -4.39 -19.15
CA ALA A 559 6.23 -5.83 -19.31
C ALA A 559 6.61 -6.63 -18.05
N LEU A 560 7.68 -6.24 -17.36
CA LEU A 560 8.06 -6.83 -16.07
C LEU A 560 6.97 -6.57 -15.02
N THR A 561 6.54 -5.32 -14.86
CA THR A 561 5.55 -4.96 -13.82
C THR A 561 4.17 -5.56 -14.08
N ALA A 562 3.77 -5.71 -15.36
CA ALA A 562 2.51 -6.35 -15.74
C ALA A 562 2.38 -7.83 -15.29
N ARG A 563 3.50 -8.50 -14.97
CA ARG A 563 3.50 -9.87 -14.40
C ARG A 563 3.00 -9.92 -12.95
N PHE A 564 2.93 -8.77 -12.27
CA PHE A 564 2.66 -8.68 -10.85
C PHE A 564 1.45 -7.78 -10.54
N PRO A 565 0.60 -8.15 -9.57
CA PRO A 565 -0.54 -7.33 -9.19
C PRO A 565 -0.10 -5.98 -8.58
N LEU A 566 -1.01 -5.02 -8.59
CA LEU A 566 -0.96 -3.83 -7.76
C LEU A 566 -2.02 -4.02 -6.65
N PRO A 567 -1.63 -4.02 -5.36
CA PRO A 567 -2.54 -4.29 -4.23
C PRO A 567 -3.69 -3.30 -4.05
#